data_AF-A0A7W5ANZ5-F1
#
_entry.id   AF-A0A7W5ANZ5-F1
#
_cell.length_a   1.000
_cell.length_b   1.000
_cell.length_c   1.000
_cell.angle_alpha   90.00
_cell.angle_beta   90.00
_cell.angle_gamma   90.00
#
_symmetry.space_group_name_H-M   'P 1'
#
loop_
_entity.id
_entity.type
_entity.pdbx_description
1 polymer ?
#
loop_
_entity_poly.entity_id
_entity_poly.type
_entity_poly.pdbx_seq_one_letter_code
_entity_poly.pdbx_strand_id
1 'polypeptide(L)'
;MTDIDRGPADVYEITWMSGHIETIQAHQLSWPRRGEFMMRDLFGQAGGDKGPDRIQMHAEIDGRWKLTLSAREEDIRTIRLVTEPEQVPGATEGGVR
;
A
#
# COMPACT_ATOMS: atom_id res chain seq x y z
N MET A 1 5.16 26.90 -6.99
CA MET A 1 5.49 25.55 -6.48
C MET A 1 4.46 24.65 -7.11
N THR A 2 4.86 23.73 -7.99
CA THR A 2 3.93 22.89 -8.76
C THR A 2 3.12 22.04 -7.80
N ASP A 3 1.83 22.33 -7.72
CA ASP A 3 0.86 21.44 -7.10
C ASP A 3 0.87 20.15 -7.92
N ILE A 4 1.50 19.11 -7.38
CA ILE A 4 1.49 17.81 -8.04
C ILE A 4 0.10 17.27 -7.77
N ASP A 5 -0.78 17.34 -8.77
CA ASP A 5 -2.08 16.69 -8.72
C ASP A 5 -1.85 15.18 -8.61
N ARG A 6 -2.22 14.61 -7.46
CA ARG A 6 -2.08 13.18 -7.14
C ARG A 6 -3.39 12.42 -7.32
N GLY A 7 -4.44 13.08 -7.80
CA GLY A 7 -5.79 12.51 -7.83
C GLY A 7 -6.38 12.26 -6.43
N PRO A 8 -7.58 11.65 -6.35
CA PRO A 8 -8.19 11.28 -5.07
C PRO A 8 -7.37 10.19 -4.35
N ALA A 9 -7.47 10.14 -3.02
CA ALA A 9 -6.92 9.04 -2.25
C ALA A 9 -7.71 7.75 -2.52
N ASP A 10 -6.99 6.65 -2.74
CA ASP A 10 -7.55 5.32 -2.78
C ASP A 10 -7.77 4.75 -1.39
N VAL A 11 -8.70 3.80 -1.27
CA VAL A 11 -9.02 3.09 -0.04
C VAL A 11 -8.40 1.71 -0.07
N TYR A 12 -7.56 1.41 0.92
CA TYR A 12 -6.92 0.12 1.10
C TYR A 12 -7.45 -0.56 2.37
N GLU A 13 -7.76 -1.84 2.28
CA GLU A 13 -8.00 -2.71 3.42
C GLU A 13 -6.74 -3.49 3.76
N ILE A 14 -6.36 -3.45 5.03
CA ILE A 14 -5.17 -4.11 5.55
C ILE A 14 -5.62 -5.19 6.52
N THR A 15 -5.27 -6.43 6.20
CA THR A 15 -5.38 -7.54 7.15
C THR A 15 -4.02 -7.70 7.83
N TRP A 16 -4.01 -7.56 9.14
CA TRP A 16 -2.84 -7.76 9.97
C TRP A 16 -2.62 -9.24 10.30
N MET A 17 -1.38 -9.62 10.61
CA MET A 17 -1.05 -10.97 11.06
C MET A 17 -1.76 -11.35 12.37
N SER A 18 -2.12 -10.36 13.20
CA SER A 18 -2.95 -10.54 14.39
C SER A 18 -4.41 -10.91 14.09
N GLY A 19 -4.84 -10.77 12.83
CA GLY A 19 -6.25 -10.89 12.42
C GLY A 19 -7.05 -9.59 12.52
N HIS A 20 -6.46 -8.50 13.01
CA HIS A 20 -7.07 -7.17 12.93
C HIS A 20 -7.23 -6.76 11.46
N ILE A 21 -8.31 -6.06 11.14
CA ILE A 21 -8.57 -5.48 9.83
C ILE A 21 -8.80 -3.99 10.02
N GLU A 22 -8.13 -3.16 9.21
CA GLU A 22 -8.36 -1.73 9.16
C GLU A 22 -8.41 -1.21 7.72
N THR A 23 -8.90 0.01 7.56
CA THR A 23 -9.03 0.67 6.27
C THR A 23 -8.25 1.98 6.28
N ILE A 24 -7.40 2.19 5.27
CA ILE A 24 -6.54 3.36 5.16
C ILE A 24 -6.72 4.04 3.81
N GLN A 25 -6.85 5.36 3.83
CA GLN A 25 -6.79 6.19 2.64
C GLN A 25 -5.35 6.53 2.29
N ALA A 26 -4.96 6.34 1.03
CA ALA A 26 -3.62 6.63 0.55
C ALA A 26 -3.61 7.01 -0.93
N HIS A 27 -2.77 7.99 -1.30
CA HIS A 27 -2.45 8.27 -2.70
C HIS A 27 -1.24 7.46 -3.18
N GLN A 28 -0.42 6.96 -2.24
CA GLN A 28 0.79 6.22 -2.58
C GLN A 28 1.05 5.11 -1.56
N LEU A 29 1.34 3.92 -2.09
CA LEU A 29 1.86 2.76 -1.37
C LEU A 29 3.29 2.48 -1.84
N SER A 30 4.24 2.38 -0.92
CA SER A 30 5.63 2.04 -1.22
C SER A 30 6.09 0.80 -0.45
N TRP A 31 6.80 -0.08 -1.16
CA TRP A 31 7.30 -1.35 -0.66
C TRP A 31 8.80 -1.29 -0.33
N PRO A 32 9.28 -2.11 0.62
CA PRO A 32 10.71 -2.26 0.87
C PRO A 32 11.42 -2.77 -0.38
N ARG A 33 12.55 -2.14 -0.74
CA ARG A 33 13.31 -2.46 -1.97
C ARG A 33 14.18 -3.72 -1.77
N ARG A 34 13.61 -4.90 -1.96
CA ARG A 34 14.35 -6.19 -1.85
C ARG A 34 15.58 -6.30 -2.77
N GLY A 35 15.57 -5.68 -3.95
CA GLY A 35 16.66 -5.80 -4.94
C GLY A 35 17.92 -4.97 -4.66
N GLU A 36 17.82 -3.93 -3.84
CA GLU A 36 18.94 -3.01 -3.57
C GLU A 36 19.91 -3.58 -2.50
N PHE A 37 19.42 -4.54 -1.70
CA PHE A 37 20.22 -5.23 -0.67
C PHE A 37 21.18 -6.26 -1.26
N MET A 38 20.76 -7.04 -2.28
CA MET A 38 21.64 -8.04 -2.91
C MET A 38 22.88 -7.42 -3.55
N MET A 39 22.74 -6.24 -4.20
CA MET A 39 23.89 -5.53 -4.77
C MET A 39 24.86 -5.05 -3.68
N ARG A 40 24.38 -4.58 -2.52
CA ARG A 40 25.24 -3.99 -1.48
C ARG A 40 26.00 -5.03 -0.67
N ASP A 41 25.38 -6.20 -0.43
CA ASP A 41 26.01 -7.33 0.26
C ASP A 41 27.15 -7.94 -0.58
N LEU A 42 26.97 -8.01 -1.90
CA LEU A 42 28.01 -8.46 -2.84
C LEU A 42 29.24 -7.54 -2.93
N PHE A 43 29.10 -6.24 -2.64
CA PHE A 43 30.20 -5.26 -2.75
C PHE A 43 30.81 -4.85 -1.39
N GLY A 44 30.50 -5.56 -0.31
CA GLY A 44 31.21 -5.42 0.97
C GLY A 44 31.12 -4.05 1.64
N GLN A 45 30.15 -3.21 1.26
CA GLN A 45 29.86 -2.00 2.01
C GLN A 45 29.10 -2.40 3.26
N ALA A 46 29.74 -2.26 4.43
CA ALA A 46 29.08 -2.39 5.73
C ALA A 46 27.79 -1.55 5.74
N GLY A 47 26.66 -2.22 5.53
CA GLY A 47 25.35 -1.61 5.52
C GLY A 47 25.05 -1.18 6.93
N GLY A 48 25.11 0.13 7.21
CA GLY A 48 24.52 0.65 8.44
C GLY A 48 23.09 0.13 8.54
N ASP A 49 22.74 -0.43 9.69
CA ASP A 49 21.43 -1.03 9.99
C ASP A 49 20.30 -0.17 9.41
N LYS A 50 19.83 -0.52 8.21
CA LYS A 50 18.55 -0.02 7.74
C LYS A 50 17.56 -0.83 8.54
N GLY A 51 16.84 -0.14 9.43
CA GLY A 51 15.79 -0.72 10.26
C GLY A 51 14.80 -1.57 9.45
N PRO A 52 13.95 -2.33 10.14
CA PRO A 52 13.15 -3.41 9.55
C PRO A 52 12.42 -2.97 8.28
N ASP A 53 12.29 -3.87 7.30
CA ASP A 53 11.60 -3.62 6.03
C ASP A 53 10.17 -3.11 6.29
N ARG A 54 9.90 -1.85 5.89
CA ARG A 54 8.60 -1.19 6.13
C ARG A 54 7.85 -0.95 4.85
N ILE A 55 6.55 -1.24 4.91
CA ILE A 55 5.56 -0.72 3.99
C ILE A 55 5.14 0.66 4.49
N GLN A 56 5.01 1.62 3.58
CA GLN A 56 4.58 2.97 3.89
C GLN A 56 3.42 3.38 2.99
N MET A 57 2.41 4.00 3.60
CA MET A 57 1.30 4.64 2.88
C MET A 57 1.31 6.13 3.18
N HIS A 58 1.07 6.91 2.14
CA HIS A 58 1.02 8.36 2.25
C HIS A 58 -0.27 8.89 1.67
N ALA A 59 -0.80 9.93 2.31
CA ALA A 59 -1.93 10.66 1.79
C ALA A 59 -1.76 12.17 1.96
N GLU A 60 -2.49 12.92 1.13
CA GLU A 60 -2.67 14.33 1.37
C GLU A 60 -3.84 14.54 2.33
N ILE A 61 -3.57 15.19 3.46
CA ILE A 61 -4.56 15.50 4.49
C ILE A 61 -4.40 16.97 4.85
N ASP A 62 -5.47 17.75 4.66
CA ASP A 62 -5.50 19.21 4.83
C ASP A 62 -4.44 19.94 3.98
N GLY A 63 -4.26 19.51 2.73
CA GLY A 63 -3.25 20.06 1.81
C GLY A 63 -1.81 19.77 2.21
N ARG A 64 -1.59 18.79 3.10
CA ARG A 64 -0.25 18.37 3.54
C ARG A 64 -0.03 16.90 3.26
N TRP A 65 1.11 16.60 2.68
CA TRP A 65 1.57 15.22 2.52
C TRP A 65 1.95 14.62 3.87
N LYS A 66 1.27 13.55 4.26
CA LYS A 66 1.47 12.87 5.55
C LYS A 66 1.68 11.38 5.32
N LEU A 67 2.55 10.78 6.14
CA LEU A 67 2.65 9.34 6.30
C LEU A 67 1.43 8.88 7.11
N THR A 68 0.54 8.09 6.51
CA THR A 68 -0.69 7.60 7.16
C THR A 68 -0.50 6.22 7.78
N LEU A 69 0.38 5.40 7.18
CA LEU A 69 0.79 4.13 7.74
C LEU A 69 2.30 3.95 7.58
N SER A 70 2.93 3.43 8.62
CA SER A 70 4.20 2.74 8.47
C SER A 70 4.19 1.47 9.30
N ALA A 71 4.31 0.32 8.64
CA ALA A 71 4.24 -0.99 9.28
C ALA A 71 5.38 -1.86 8.76
N ARG A 72 5.81 -2.84 9.55
CA ARG A 72 6.77 -3.84 9.05
C ARG A 72 6.06 -4.75 8.07
N GLU A 73 6.77 -5.22 7.06
CA GLU A 73 6.22 -6.19 6.11
C GLU A 73 5.74 -7.46 6.83
N GLU A 74 6.48 -7.91 7.86
CA GLU A 74 6.18 -9.11 8.64
C GLU A 74 4.87 -9.04 9.45
N ASP A 75 4.36 -7.83 9.71
CA ASP A 75 3.12 -7.64 10.48
C ASP A 75 1.87 -7.66 9.59
N ILE A 76 2.05 -7.56 8.27
CA ILE A 76 0.96 -7.43 7.30
C ILE A 76 0.71 -8.76 6.62
N ARG A 77 -0.55 -9.23 6.68
CA ARG A 77 -0.99 -10.44 5.99
C ARG A 77 -1.38 -10.15 4.55
N THR A 78 -2.22 -9.13 4.33
CA THR A 78 -2.66 -8.70 2.98
C THR A 78 -2.94 -7.21 2.95
N ILE A 79 -2.69 -6.57 1.81
CA ILE A 79 -3.20 -5.24 1.48
C ILE A 79 -4.04 -5.37 0.22
N ARG A 80 -5.28 -4.87 0.25
CA ARG A 80 -6.23 -4.92 -0.87
C ARG A 80 -6.70 -3.51 -1.21
N LEU A 81 -6.67 -3.15 -2.49
CA LEU A 81 -7.35 -1.95 -2.99
C LEU A 81 -8.86 -2.20 -3.00
N VAL A 82 -9.62 -1.28 -2.42
CA VAL A 82 -11.09 -1.38 -2.25
C VAL A 82 -11.83 -0.22 -2.94
N THR A 83 -11.10 0.72 -3.57
CA THR A 83 -11.72 1.90 -4.21
C THR A 83 -12.50 1.62 -5.50
N GLU A 84 -12.57 0.38 -5.98
CA GLU A 84 -13.42 0.01 -7.11
C GLU A 84 -14.50 -1.02 -6.72
N PRO A 85 -15.75 -0.86 -7.20
CA PRO A 85 -16.75 -1.90 -7.09
C PRO A 85 -16.32 -3.08 -7.96
N GLU A 86 -16.30 -4.27 -7.38
CA GLU A 86 -16.28 -5.52 -8.13
C GLU A 86 -17.42 -5.50 -9.17
N GLN A 87 -17.12 -5.19 -10.42
CA GLN A 87 -18.04 -5.41 -11.55
C GLN A 87 -18.03 -6.91 -11.82
N VAL A 88 -18.89 -7.64 -11.12
CA VAL A 88 -19.15 -9.05 -11.43
C VAL A 88 -19.81 -9.11 -12.82
N PRO A 89 -19.19 -9.71 -13.85
CA PRO A 89 -19.85 -9.94 -15.12
C PRO A 89 -20.81 -11.12 -14.94
N GLY A 90 -22.06 -10.84 -14.59
CA GLY A 90 -23.03 -11.92 -14.39
C GLY A 90 -24.30 -11.54 -13.63
N ALA A 91 -24.98 -10.46 -14.01
CA ALA A 91 -26.41 -10.34 -13.71
C ALA A 91 -27.18 -10.97 -14.88
N THR A 92 -27.75 -12.13 -14.59
CA THR A 92 -28.51 -13.01 -15.47
C THR A 92 -29.76 -12.30 -16.03
N GLU A 93 -29.84 -12.11 -17.35
CA GLU A 93 -31.13 -12.03 -18.06
C GLU A 93 -31.38 -13.35 -18.78
N GLY A 94 -31.72 -14.35 -17.98
CA GLY A 94 -32.38 -15.55 -18.44
C GLY A 94 -33.87 -15.42 -18.14
N GLY A 95 -34.68 -15.16 -19.17
CA GLY A 95 -36.01 -15.75 -19.27
C GLY A 95 -37.20 -14.80 -19.37
N VAL A 96 -37.94 -15.03 -20.46
CA VAL A 96 -39.40 -15.14 -20.60
C VAL A 96 -40.03 -14.12 -21.56
N ARG A 97 -40.33 -14.69 -22.73
CA ARG A 97 -41.25 -14.31 -23.83
C ARG A 97 -40.71 -13.41 -24.93
#